data_AF-C9RPQ8-F1
#
_entry.id   AF-C9RPQ8-F1
#
_cell.length_a   1.000
_cell.length_b   1.000
_cell.length_c   1.000
_cell.angle_alpha   90.00
_cell.angle_beta   90.00
_cell.angle_gamma   90.00
#
_symmetry.space_group_name_H-M   'P 1'
#
loop_
_entity.id
_entity.type
_entity.pdbx_description
1 polymer ?
#
loop_
_entity_poly.entity_id
_entity_poly.type
_entity_poly.pdbx_seq_one_letter_code
_entity_poly.pdbx_strand_id
1 'polypeptide(L)'
;MDKQVIFEKIKAALIEDFDLEENRIVPEARLYEDLELDSIDAVDLIVKLKSFLPRNIDPEAFKKMRTLENVVDGIYNLVQNSESK
;
A
#
# COMPACT_ATOMS: atom_id res chain seq x y z
N MET A 1 -6.87 -0.28 -13.99
CA MET A 1 -6.38 0.56 -12.86
C MET A 1 -4.87 0.42 -12.80
N ASP A 2 -4.12 1.49 -13.00
CA ASP A 2 -2.66 1.43 -13.15
C ASP A 2 -1.90 1.48 -11.83
N LYS A 3 -0.67 0.96 -11.83
CA LYS A 3 0.26 1.03 -10.68
C LYS A 3 0.45 2.45 -10.17
N GLN A 4 0.50 3.43 -11.07
CA GLN A 4 0.61 4.85 -10.72
C GLN A 4 -0.56 5.32 -9.86
N VAL A 5 -1.80 5.00 -10.26
CA VAL A 5 -3.01 5.41 -9.51
C VAL A 5 -3.05 4.76 -8.12
N ILE A 6 -2.61 3.51 -8.02
CA ILE A 6 -2.51 2.80 -6.74
C ILE A 6 -1.46 3.48 -5.85
N PHE A 7 -0.28 3.75 -6.40
CA PHE A 7 0.79 4.44 -5.68
C PHE A 7 0.35 5.82 -5.20
N GLU A 8 -0.30 6.63 -6.03
CA GLU A 8 -0.79 7.95 -5.63
C GLU A 8 -1.82 7.88 -4.50
N LYS A 9 -2.70 6.88 -4.51
CA LYS A 9 -3.66 6.66 -3.41
C LYS A 9 -2.98 6.25 -2.12
N ILE A 10 -1.98 5.37 -2.20
CA ILE A 10 -1.19 4.96 -1.03
C ILE A 10 -0.39 6.16 -0.51
N LYS A 11 0.27 6.90 -1.41
CA LYS A 11 1.03 8.11 -1.09
C LYS A 11 0.15 9.15 -0.39
N ALA A 12 -1.04 9.43 -0.91
CA ALA A 12 -1.98 10.35 -0.28
C ALA A 12 -2.37 9.89 1.14
N ALA A 13 -2.74 8.61 1.31
CA ALA A 13 -3.05 8.07 2.64
C ALA A 13 -1.85 8.14 3.61
N LEU A 14 -0.64 7.88 3.13
CA LEU A 14 0.59 8.00 3.91
C LEU A 14 0.88 9.44 4.35
N ILE A 15 0.63 10.42 3.48
CA ILE A 15 0.83 11.83 3.81
C ILE A 15 -0.28 12.32 4.76
N GLU A 16 -1.54 11.96 4.50
CA GLU A 16 -2.69 12.50 5.22
C GLU A 16 -2.94 11.81 6.57
N ASP A 17 -2.80 10.48 6.67
CA ASP A 17 -3.06 9.73 7.90
C ASP A 17 -1.82 9.50 8.75
N PHE A 18 -0.67 9.37 8.11
CA PHE A 18 0.60 9.04 8.77
C PHE A 18 1.56 10.23 8.85
N ASP A 19 1.16 11.41 8.35
CA ASP A 19 1.95 12.65 8.35
C ASP A 19 3.36 12.47 7.74
N LEU A 20 3.46 11.55 6.75
CA LEU A 20 4.74 11.24 6.10
C LEU A 20 5.07 12.25 5.01
N GLU A 21 6.36 12.55 4.87
CA GLU A 21 6.84 13.42 3.79
C GLU A 21 6.84 12.69 2.45
N GLU A 22 6.37 13.36 1.40
CA GLU A 22 6.36 12.79 0.06
C GLU A 22 7.74 12.37 -0.47
N ASN A 23 8.80 13.04 0.01
CA ASN A 23 10.18 12.73 -0.36
C ASN A 23 10.64 11.38 0.18
N ARG A 24 10.02 10.88 1.27
CA ARG A 24 10.30 9.56 1.84
C ARG A 24 9.51 8.45 1.15
N ILE A 25 8.39 8.80 0.52
CA ILE A 25 7.49 7.85 -0.15
C ILE A 25 8.05 7.53 -1.54
N VAL A 26 9.06 6.67 -1.58
CA VAL A 26 9.66 6.14 -2.82
C VAL A 26 9.37 4.65 -2.97
N PRO A 27 9.30 4.11 -4.20
CA PRO A 27 9.01 2.68 -4.43
C PRO A 27 9.99 1.75 -3.69
N GLU A 28 11.24 2.17 -3.55
CA GLU A 28 12.29 1.43 -2.83
C GLU A 28 12.18 1.57 -1.30
N ALA A 29 11.36 2.50 -0.80
CA ALA A 29 11.21 2.77 0.62
C ALA A 29 10.60 1.58 1.34
N ARG A 30 11.16 1.28 2.50
CA ARG A 30 10.74 0.20 3.38
C ARG A 30 9.73 0.73 4.37
N LEU A 31 8.58 0.07 4.45
CA LEU A 31 7.47 0.49 5.31
C LEU A 31 7.90 0.59 6.78
N TYR A 32 8.63 -0.42 7.27
CA TYR A 32 9.05 -0.49 8.66
C TYR A 32 10.36 0.26 8.97
N GLU A 33 11.26 0.37 7.99
CA GLU A 33 12.62 0.91 8.23
C GLU A 33 12.75 2.37 7.77
N ASP A 34 12.22 2.74 6.60
CA ASP A 34 12.34 4.10 6.05
C ASP A 34 11.14 4.99 6.40
N LEU A 35 9.93 4.39 6.38
CA LEU A 35 8.69 5.08 6.73
C LEU A 35 8.35 4.95 8.22
N GLU A 36 9.16 4.21 8.98
CA GLU A 36 9.04 4.03 10.43
C GLU A 36 7.63 3.55 10.86
N LEU A 37 6.92 2.83 9.99
CA LEU A 37 5.57 2.35 10.25
C LEU A 37 5.59 1.18 11.22
N ASP A 38 4.71 1.22 12.21
CA ASP A 38 4.53 0.11 13.13
C ASP A 38 3.59 -0.97 12.57
N SER A 39 3.49 -2.09 13.28
CA SER A 39 2.54 -3.16 12.95
C SER A 39 1.08 -2.70 12.97
N ILE A 40 0.76 -1.65 13.75
CA ILE A 40 -0.58 -1.05 13.81
C ILE A 40 -0.83 -0.22 12.55
N ASP A 41 0.12 0.64 12.21
CA ASP A 41 0.04 1.51 11.03
C ASP A 41 -0.13 0.72 9.73
N ALA A 42 0.62 -0.37 9.59
CA ALA A 42 0.49 -1.27 8.46
C ALA A 42 -0.94 -1.87 8.36
N VAL A 43 -1.57 -2.20 9.49
CA VAL A 43 -2.94 -2.72 9.52
C VAL A 43 -3.95 -1.62 9.15
N ASP A 44 -3.80 -0.41 9.67
CA ASP A 44 -4.66 0.73 9.34
C ASP A 44 -4.58 1.08 7.85
N LEU A 45 -3.38 1.11 7.27
CA LEU A 45 -3.18 1.35 5.84
C LEU A 45 -3.90 0.30 4.99
N ILE A 46 -3.82 -0.98 5.36
CA ILE A 46 -4.54 -2.07 4.67
C ILE A 46 -6.05 -1.86 4.76
N VAL A 47 -6.56 -1.54 5.95
CA VAL A 47 -8.00 -1.32 6.18
C VAL A 47 -8.50 -0.15 5.33
N LYS A 48 -7.73 0.94 5.28
CA LYS A 48 -8.03 2.11 4.46
C LYS A 48 -8.03 1.76 2.98
N LEU A 49 -7.00 1.08 2.49
CA LEU A 49 -6.92 0.62 1.09
C LEU A 49 -8.06 -0.33 0.71
N LYS A 50 -8.43 -1.26 1.61
CA LYS A 50 -9.59 -2.16 1.43
C LYS A 50 -10.91 -1.42 1.27
N SER A 51 -11.07 -0.24 1.87
CA SER A 51 -12.32 0.54 1.74
C SER A 51 -12.48 1.12 0.33
N PHE A 52 -11.37 1.45 -0.34
CA PHE A 52 -11.37 2.03 -1.68
C PHE A 52 -11.19 1.00 -2.80
N LEU A 53 -10.65 -0.19 -2.48
CA LEU A 53 -10.46 -1.28 -3.43
C LEU A 53 -11.65 -2.24 -3.35
N PRO A 54 -12.13 -2.78 -4.48
CA PRO A 54 -13.25 -3.74 -4.49
C PRO A 54 -12.90 -5.13 -3.93
N ARG A 55 -11.69 -5.31 -3.36
CA ARG A 55 -11.10 -6.61 -3.01
C ARG A 55 -10.46 -6.57 -1.62
N ASN A 56 -10.55 -7.70 -0.92
CA ASN A 56 -9.85 -7.91 0.35
C ASN A 56 -8.36 -8.18 0.11
N ILE A 57 -7.51 -7.29 0.64
CA ILE A 57 -6.07 -7.53 0.77
C ILE A 57 -5.82 -8.44 1.96
N ASP A 58 -5.03 -9.50 1.77
CA ASP A 58 -4.68 -10.38 2.88
C ASP A 58 -3.63 -9.71 3.79
N PRO A 59 -3.88 -9.54 5.09
CA PRO A 59 -2.92 -8.90 5.98
C PRO A 59 -1.62 -9.71 6.12
N GLU A 60 -1.65 -11.03 5.93
CA GLU A 60 -0.43 -11.83 5.89
C GLU A 60 0.38 -11.56 4.61
N ALA A 61 -0.29 -11.34 3.48
CA ALA A 61 0.39 -10.95 2.24
C ALA A 61 1.04 -9.56 2.39
N PHE A 62 0.35 -8.63 3.06
CA PHE A 62 0.90 -7.30 3.32
C PHE A 62 2.11 -7.35 4.26
N LYS A 63 2.09 -8.16 5.32
CA LYS A 63 3.27 -8.35 6.20
C LYS A 63 4.50 -8.89 5.47
N LYS A 64 4.30 -9.58 4.33
CA LYS A 64 5.40 -10.05 3.47
C LYS A 64 5.94 -8.95 2.56
N MET A 65 5.16 -7.90 2.32
CA MET A 65 5.56 -6.74 1.54
C MET A 65 6.41 -5.84 2.43
N ARG A 66 7.70 -5.73 2.10
CA ARG A 66 8.64 -4.91 2.87
C ARG A 66 8.81 -3.50 2.30
N THR A 67 8.66 -3.37 0.98
CA THR A 67 8.80 -2.11 0.26
C THR A 67 7.47 -1.61 -0.26
N LEU A 68 7.40 -0.31 -0.50
CA LEU A 68 6.24 0.34 -1.09
C LEU A 68 5.93 -0.22 -2.48
N GLU A 69 6.97 -0.52 -3.28
CA GLU A 69 6.82 -1.20 -4.57
C GLU A 69 6.10 -2.54 -4.42
N ASN A 70 6.48 -3.37 -3.44
CA ASN A 70 5.81 -4.66 -3.23
C ASN A 70 4.33 -4.52 -2.88
N VAL A 71 3.97 -3.46 -2.14
CA VAL A 71 2.57 -3.15 -1.82
C VAL A 71 1.80 -2.80 -3.09
N VAL A 72 2.35 -1.89 -3.89
CA VAL A 72 1.74 -1.44 -5.15
C VAL A 72 1.60 -2.61 -6.11
N ASP A 73 2.63 -3.44 -6.28
CA ASP A 73 2.59 -4.61 -7.15
C ASP A 73 1.60 -5.66 -6.65
N GLY A 74 1.53 -5.90 -5.33
CA GLY A 74 0.57 -6.81 -4.74
C GLY A 74 -0.87 -6.39 -5.02
N ILE A 75 -1.18 -5.11 -4.82
CA ILE A 75 -2.50 -4.54 -5.09
C ILE A 75 -2.81 -4.55 -6.58
N TYR A 76 -1.85 -4.17 -7.42
CA TYR A 76 -2.01 -4.18 -8.87
C TYR A 76 -2.33 -5.58 -9.38
N ASN A 77 -1.59 -6.60 -8.93
CA ASN A 77 -1.87 -8.00 -9.27
C ASN A 77 -3.24 -8.47 -8.79
N LEU A 78 -3.69 -8.04 -7.59
CA LEU A 78 -5.02 -8.36 -7.06
C LEU A 78 -6.15 -7.76 -7.90
N VAL A 79 -5.98 -6.51 -8.35
CA VAL A 79 -6.96 -5.83 -9.20
C VAL A 79 -6.99 -6.45 -10.60
N GLN A 80 -5.83 -6.70 -11.21
CA GLN A 80 -5.73 -7.31 -12.55
C GLN A 80 -6.26 -8.75 -12.60
N ASN A 81 -6.00 -9.58 -11.58
CA ASN A 81 -6.56 -10.93 -11.51
C ASN A 81 -8.10 -10.93 -11.37
N SER A 82 -8.71 -9.80 -11.02
CA SER A 82 -10.16 -9.69 -10.90
C SER A 82 -10.87 -9.35 -12.21
N GLU A 83 -10.19 -8.80 -13.21
CA GLU A 83 -10.79 -8.43 -14.49
C GLU A 83 -10.83 -9.60 -15.50
N SER A 84 -10.22 -10.74 -15.16
CA SER A 84 -10.20 -11.94 -16.03
C SER A 84 -11.27 -12.99 -15.69
N LYS A 85 -12.39 -12.64 -15.05
CA LYS A 85 -13.49 -13.58 -14.81
C LYS A 85 -14.86 -13.00 -15.04
#